data_AF-A0A269VUH9-F1
#
_entry.id   AF-A0A269VUH9-F1
#
_cell.length_a   1.000
_cell.length_b   1.000
_cell.length_c   1.000
_cell.angle_alpha   90.00
_cell.angle_beta   90.00
_cell.angle_gamma   90.00
#
_symmetry.space_group_name_H-M   'P 1'
#
loop_
_entity.id
_entity.type
_entity.pdbx_description
1 polymer ?
#
loop_
_entity_poly.entity_id
_entity_poly.type
_entity_poly.pdbx_seq_one_letter_code
_entity_poly.pdbx_strand_id
1 'polypeptide(L)'
;MRRRALRAVMGLAVLFCLLTLGGNEDGNRELRTYRNTPQTFRIAMSVAYTKDHSYDRFGSPDVVREGEDGMYEIRYISDGSRLITLYDTTGRIVDEWRLKRLLERRDFCAIIPGTHGVSGGGKNRSVLASNSNSS
;
A
#
# COMPACT_ATOMS: atom_id res chain seq x y z
N MET A 1 -62.93 -14.97 -2.79
CA MET A 1 -61.68 -15.58 -3.33
C MET A 1 -60.55 -14.58 -3.66
N ARG A 2 -60.83 -13.33 -4.06
CA ARG A 2 -59.80 -12.36 -4.49
C ARG A 2 -58.75 -11.94 -3.42
N ARG A 3 -59.08 -11.97 -2.13
CA ARG A 3 -58.17 -11.57 -1.04
C ARG A 3 -57.04 -12.57 -0.74
N ARG A 4 -57.20 -13.83 -1.15
CA ARG A 4 -56.15 -14.87 -0.96
C ARG A 4 -55.05 -14.76 -2.02
N ALA A 5 -55.40 -14.39 -3.25
CA ALA A 5 -54.44 -14.18 -4.33
C ALA A 5 -53.49 -13.00 -4.05
N LEU A 6 -54.01 -11.90 -3.50
CA LEU A 6 -53.21 -10.71 -3.22
C LEU A 6 -52.10 -10.95 -2.17
N ARG A 7 -52.37 -11.81 -1.17
CA ARG A 7 -51.38 -12.18 -0.14
C ARG A 7 -50.25 -13.05 -0.70
N ALA A 8 -50.58 -13.95 -1.63
CA ALA A 8 -49.57 -14.79 -2.28
C ALA A 8 -48.62 -13.97 -3.16
N VAL A 9 -49.15 -13.00 -3.90
CA VAL A 9 -48.34 -12.13 -4.78
C VAL A 9 -47.41 -11.21 -3.97
N MET A 10 -47.88 -10.65 -2.85
CA MET A 10 -47.01 -9.86 -1.98
C MET A 10 -45.89 -10.69 -1.34
N GLY A 11 -46.18 -11.91 -0.90
CA GLY A 11 -45.16 -12.80 -0.34
C GLY A 11 -44.06 -13.14 -1.35
N LEU A 12 -44.44 -13.40 -2.60
CA LEU A 12 -43.50 -13.68 -3.68
C LEU A 12 -42.62 -12.45 -4.01
N ALA A 13 -43.21 -11.25 -4.02
CA ALA A 13 -42.49 -10.01 -4.29
C ALA A 13 -41.45 -9.70 -3.19
N VAL A 14 -41.80 -9.93 -1.91
CA VAL A 14 -40.87 -9.75 -0.79
C VAL A 14 -39.74 -10.77 -0.84
N LEU A 15 -40.04 -12.04 -1.14
CA LEU A 15 -39.03 -13.08 -1.30
C LEU A 15 -38.08 -12.79 -2.46
N PHE A 16 -38.61 -12.30 -3.59
CA PHE A 16 -37.80 -11.91 -4.74
C PHE A 16 -36.91 -10.70 -4.44
N CYS A 17 -37.43 -9.68 -3.73
CA CYS A 17 -36.61 -8.57 -3.25
C CYS A 17 -35.49 -9.04 -2.30
N LEU A 18 -35.76 -9.97 -1.38
CA LEU A 18 -34.73 -10.49 -0.48
C LEU A 18 -33.65 -11.29 -1.23
N LEU A 19 -34.02 -12.00 -2.30
CA LEU A 19 -33.07 -12.74 -3.12
C LEU A 19 -32.23 -11.84 -4.04
N THR A 20 -32.73 -10.67 -4.45
CA THR A 20 -31.98 -9.72 -5.29
C THR A 20 -31.19 -8.67 -4.49
N LEU A 21 -31.55 -8.40 -3.23
CA LEU A 21 -30.81 -7.53 -2.32
C LEU A 21 -29.60 -8.21 -1.66
N GLY A 22 -29.43 -9.52 -1.81
CA GLY A 22 -28.19 -10.24 -1.52
C GLY A 22 -27.12 -10.01 -2.59
N GLY A 23 -26.99 -8.76 -3.06
CA GLY A 23 -25.93 -8.36 -3.96
C GLY A 23 -24.59 -8.71 -3.33
N ASN A 24 -23.79 -9.48 -4.07
CA ASN A 24 -22.37 -9.67 -3.80
C ASN A 24 -21.78 -8.33 -3.37
N GLU A 25 -21.48 -8.21 -2.08
CA GLU A 25 -20.49 -7.26 -1.64
C GLU A 25 -19.19 -7.73 -2.29
N ASP A 26 -18.94 -7.28 -3.51
CA ASP A 26 -17.64 -7.37 -4.14
C ASP A 26 -16.64 -6.92 -3.08
N GLY A 27 -15.82 -7.86 -2.62
CA GLY A 27 -14.78 -7.70 -1.61
C GLY A 27 -13.67 -6.72 -2.00
N ASN A 28 -14.00 -5.74 -2.84
CA ASN A 28 -13.21 -4.58 -3.17
C ASN A 28 -13.53 -3.42 -2.21
N ARG A 29 -13.66 -3.72 -0.91
CA ARG A 29 -13.18 -2.75 0.08
C ARG A 29 -11.67 -2.73 -0.10
N GLU A 30 -11.20 -1.94 -1.06
CA GLU A 30 -9.88 -1.34 -0.98
C GLU A 30 -9.85 -0.66 0.38
N LEU A 31 -9.42 -1.41 1.41
CA LEU A 31 -8.84 -0.84 2.60
C LEU A 31 -7.78 0.08 2.06
N ARG A 32 -8.13 1.39 2.02
CA ARG A 32 -7.27 2.49 1.64
C ARG A 32 -5.96 2.20 2.32
N THR A 33 -5.04 1.73 1.49
CA THR A 33 -4.04 0.81 1.98
C THR A 33 -3.20 1.62 2.95
N TYR A 34 -3.06 1.14 4.19
CA TYR A 34 -2.08 1.63 5.16
C TYR A 34 -0.64 1.35 4.67
N ARG A 35 -0.43 1.49 3.36
CA ARG A 35 0.79 1.28 2.60
C ARG A 35 1.71 2.42 2.99
N ASN A 36 2.89 2.08 3.48
CA ASN A 36 3.84 3.01 4.09
C ASN A 36 3.42 3.61 5.45
N THR A 37 2.52 2.98 6.23
CA THR A 37 2.38 3.40 7.65
C THR A 37 3.50 2.80 8.49
N PRO A 38 4.20 3.61 9.30
CA PRO A 38 5.22 3.09 10.21
C PRO A 38 4.65 2.01 11.13
N GLN A 39 5.46 1.01 11.49
CA GLN A 39 5.05 -0.12 12.34
C GLN A 39 4.35 0.34 13.63
N THR A 40 4.85 1.42 14.25
CA THR A 40 4.29 2.01 15.48
C THR A 40 2.83 2.40 15.34
N PHE A 41 2.45 3.01 14.20
CA PHE A 41 1.06 3.36 13.93
C PHE A 41 0.20 2.12 13.68
N ARG A 42 0.73 1.09 13.03
CA ARG A 42 0.02 -0.19 12.82
C ARG A 42 -0.29 -0.89 14.13
N ILE A 43 0.67 -0.92 15.06
CA ILE A 43 0.48 -1.43 16.42
C ILE A 43 -0.60 -0.63 17.15
N ALA A 44 -0.57 0.70 17.06
CA ALA A 44 -1.58 1.56 17.70
C ALA A 44 -3.01 1.30 17.18
N MET A 45 -3.15 0.92 15.91
CA MET A 45 -4.44 0.53 15.31
C MET A 45 -4.81 -0.94 15.55
N SER A 46 -3.99 -1.71 16.28
CA SER A 46 -4.14 -3.16 16.46
C SER A 46 -4.21 -3.94 15.14
N VAL A 47 -3.52 -3.46 14.10
CA VAL A 47 -3.43 -4.13 12.81
C VAL A 47 -2.05 -4.79 12.69
N ALA A 48 -1.97 -6.07 13.05
CA ALA A 48 -0.75 -6.86 12.88
C ALA A 48 -0.79 -7.58 11.53
N TYR A 49 -0.02 -7.09 10.55
CA TYR A 49 0.16 -7.80 9.28
C TYR A 49 1.24 -8.87 9.45
N THR A 50 0.87 -10.11 9.17
CA THR A 50 1.78 -11.26 9.14
C THR A 50 2.26 -11.51 7.70
N LYS A 51 3.30 -12.35 7.58
CA LYS A 51 3.78 -12.84 6.28
C LYS A 51 2.65 -13.49 5.47
N ASP A 52 1.81 -14.29 6.12
CA ASP A 52 0.69 -14.99 5.48
C ASP A 52 -0.32 -14.01 4.88
N HIS A 53 -0.61 -12.91 5.56
CA HIS A 53 -1.47 -11.86 5.02
C HIS A 53 -0.89 -11.21 3.74
N SER A 54 0.43 -11.02 3.68
CA SER A 54 1.08 -10.50 2.47
C SER A 54 1.03 -11.52 1.34
N TYR A 55 1.22 -12.80 1.66
CA TYR A 55 1.14 -13.91 0.71
C TYR A 55 -0.26 -14.08 0.11
N ASP A 56 -1.31 -14.08 0.93
CA ASP A 56 -2.70 -14.20 0.46
C ASP A 56 -3.09 -13.05 -0.47
N ARG A 57 -2.54 -11.85 -0.21
CA ARG A 57 -2.91 -10.64 -0.95
C ARG A 57 -2.11 -10.44 -2.22
N PHE A 58 -0.83 -10.77 -2.23
CA PHE A 58 0.09 -10.44 -3.31
C PHE A 58 0.79 -11.65 -3.93
N GLY A 59 0.55 -12.85 -3.39
CA GLY A 59 1.18 -14.08 -3.81
C GLY A 59 2.59 -14.29 -3.24
N SER A 60 3.26 -15.29 -3.81
CA SER A 60 4.64 -15.64 -3.46
C SER A 60 5.62 -14.52 -3.80
N PRO A 61 6.67 -14.33 -3.00
CA PRO A 61 7.75 -13.41 -3.36
C PRO A 61 8.62 -13.94 -4.48
N ASP A 62 9.08 -13.03 -5.34
CA ASP A 62 10.01 -13.32 -6.44
C ASP A 62 11.46 -13.34 -5.96
N VAL A 63 11.77 -12.51 -4.96
CA VAL A 63 13.08 -12.44 -4.33
C VAL A 63 12.91 -12.46 -2.83
N VAL A 64 13.68 -13.30 -2.16
CA VAL A 64 13.80 -13.36 -0.69
C VAL A 64 15.27 -13.24 -0.33
N ARG A 65 15.57 -12.42 0.68
CA ARG A 65 16.92 -12.19 1.18
C ARG A 65 16.91 -12.16 2.69
N GLU A 66 17.80 -12.94 3.28
CA GLU A 66 18.03 -12.97 4.71
C GLU A 66 19.33 -12.23 5.02
N GLY A 67 19.28 -11.38 6.06
CA GLY A 67 20.42 -10.71 6.65
C GLY A 67 20.45 -10.96 8.15
N GLU A 68 21.49 -10.46 8.82
CA GLU A 68 21.68 -10.64 10.27
C GLU A 68 20.54 -10.01 11.09
N ASP A 69 20.07 -8.83 10.66
CA ASP A 69 19.04 -8.06 11.37
C ASP A 69 17.60 -8.36 10.93
N GLY A 70 17.41 -9.33 10.02
CA GLY A 70 16.07 -9.68 9.54
C GLY A 70 16.04 -10.16 8.09
N MET A 71 14.84 -10.12 7.50
CA MET A 71 14.59 -10.60 6.14
C MET A 71 13.91 -9.51 5.34
N TYR A 72 14.18 -9.45 4.04
CA TYR A 72 13.33 -8.71 3.12
C TYR A 72 12.95 -9.56 1.91
N GLU A 73 11.82 -9.21 1.31
CA GLU A 73 11.34 -9.82 0.08
C GLU A 73 10.85 -8.76 -0.90
N ILE A 74 10.89 -9.11 -2.18
CA ILE A 74 10.43 -8.29 -3.28
C ILE A 74 9.41 -9.08 -4.09
N ARG A 75 8.26 -8.45 -4.37
CA ARG A 75 7.23 -8.97 -5.27
C ARG A 75 7.05 -8.07 -6.49
N TYR A 76 6.97 -8.65 -7.68
CA TYR A 76 6.55 -7.98 -8.89
C TYR A 76 5.02 -8.02 -8.97
N ILE A 77 4.41 -6.83 -9.04
CA ILE A 77 2.98 -6.70 -9.15
C ILE A 77 2.61 -6.54 -10.63
N SER A 78 1.44 -7.04 -11.02
CA SER A 78 0.95 -7.02 -12.41
C SER A 78 0.84 -5.61 -13.02
N ASP A 79 0.73 -4.57 -12.20
CA ASP A 79 0.75 -3.17 -12.64
C ASP A 79 2.18 -2.63 -12.91
N GLY A 80 3.20 -3.47 -12.85
CA GLY A 80 4.61 -3.14 -13.04
C GLY A 80 5.30 -2.55 -11.81
N SER A 81 4.56 -2.30 -10.72
CA SER A 81 5.16 -1.86 -9.46
C SER A 81 5.83 -3.02 -8.72
N ARG A 82 6.65 -2.67 -7.72
CA ARG A 82 7.37 -3.62 -6.87
C ARG A 82 6.96 -3.39 -5.43
N LEU A 83 6.59 -4.47 -4.74
CA LEU A 83 6.34 -4.45 -3.30
C LEU A 83 7.59 -4.95 -2.58
N ILE A 84 8.11 -4.16 -1.65
CA ILE A 84 9.23 -4.50 -0.79
C ILE A 84 8.68 -4.64 0.62
N THR A 85 8.84 -5.81 1.23
CA THR A 85 8.39 -6.07 2.59
C THR A 85 9.58 -6.44 3.46
N LEU A 86 9.74 -5.74 4.58
CA LEU A 86 10.81 -5.93 5.54
C LEU A 86 10.24 -6.64 6.78
N TYR A 87 10.98 -7.64 7.24
CA TYR A 87 10.66 -8.47 8.37
C TYR A 87 11.74 -8.36 9.43
N ASP A 88 11.34 -8.33 10.69
CA ASP A 88 12.27 -8.57 11.80
C ASP A 88 12.66 -10.05 11.87
N THR A 89 13.60 -10.36 12.77
CA THR A 89 14.06 -11.74 13.02
C THR A 89 12.96 -12.67 13.55
N THR A 90 11.82 -12.14 14.00
CA THR A 90 10.64 -12.91 14.44
C THR A 90 9.65 -13.17 13.30
N GLY A 91 9.90 -12.66 12.09
CA GLY A 91 9.03 -12.80 10.94
C GLY A 91 7.84 -11.83 10.92
N ARG A 92 7.87 -10.76 11.70
CA ARG A 92 6.83 -9.71 11.68
C ARG A 92 7.17 -8.64 10.65
N ILE A 93 6.16 -8.14 9.95
CA ILE A 93 6.34 -7.04 9.00
C ILE A 93 6.66 -5.76 9.79
N VAL A 94 7.87 -5.27 9.62
CA VAL A 94 8.35 -3.99 10.16
C VAL A 94 7.98 -2.88 9.20
N ASP A 95 8.19 -3.11 7.90
CA ASP A 95 7.89 -2.11 6.89
C ASP A 95 7.44 -2.69 5.56
N GLU A 96 6.65 -1.93 4.81
CA GLU A 96 6.16 -2.34 3.49
C GLU A 96 6.03 -1.14 2.54
N TRP A 97 6.75 -1.22 1.42
CA TRP A 97 6.93 -0.13 0.46
C TRP A 97 6.49 -0.61 -0.93
N ARG A 98 5.58 0.11 -1.58
CA ARG A 98 5.24 -0.14 -2.98
C ARG A 98 5.85 0.94 -3.86
N LEU A 99 6.77 0.53 -4.73
CA LEU A 99 7.51 1.43 -5.60
C LEU A 99 7.10 1.21 -7.05
N LYS A 100 6.73 2.28 -7.76
CA LYS A 100 6.44 2.22 -9.20
C LYS A 100 7.67 1.86 -10.04
N ARG A 101 8.86 2.23 -9.57
CA ARG A 101 10.17 1.82 -10.10
C ARG A 101 11.14 1.68 -8.95
N LEU A 102 12.13 0.79 -9.05
CA LEU A 102 13.27 0.87 -8.14
C LEU A 102 14.06 2.14 -8.44
N LEU A 103 14.57 2.75 -7.38
CA LEU A 103 15.54 3.83 -7.51
C LEU A 103 16.82 3.25 -8.10
N GLU A 104 17.33 3.91 -9.12
CA GLU A 104 18.64 3.61 -9.68
C GLU A 104 19.70 4.34 -8.86
N ARG A 105 20.96 3.90 -8.96
CA ARG A 105 22.09 4.51 -8.25
C ARG A 105 22.15 6.04 -8.44
N ARG A 106 21.81 6.54 -9.63
CA ARG A 106 21.77 7.98 -9.93
C ARG A 106 20.70 8.74 -9.13
N ASP A 107 19.56 8.10 -8.83
CA ASP A 107 18.50 8.72 -8.04
C ASP A 107 18.99 8.95 -6.60
N PHE A 108 19.78 8.02 -6.06
CA PHE A 108 20.37 8.18 -4.72
C PHE A 108 21.42 9.29 -4.67
N CYS A 109 22.23 9.46 -5.72
CA CYS A 109 23.19 10.56 -5.79
C CYS A 109 22.51 11.95 -5.83
N ALA A 110 21.26 12.02 -6.28
CA ALA A 110 20.47 13.24 -6.29
C ALA A 110 19.84 13.56 -4.91
N ILE A 111 19.82 12.59 -3.99
CA ILE A 111 19.39 12.83 -2.60
C ILE A 111 20.53 13.59 -1.92
N ILE A 112 20.38 14.91 -1.81
CA ILE A 112 21.25 15.72 -0.96
C ILE A 112 20.77 15.51 0.48
N PRO A 113 21.54 14.86 1.36
CA PRO A 113 21.14 14.73 2.75
C PRO A 113 20.99 16.13 3.33
N GLY A 114 19.77 16.50 3.70
CA GLY A 114 19.50 17.78 4.32
C GLY A 114 20.16 17.81 5.70
N THR A 115 21.20 18.62 5.84
CA THR A 115 21.49 19.25 7.13
C THR A 115 20.23 20.01 7.54
N HIS A 116 19.47 19.48 8.50
CA HIS A 116 18.31 20.17 9.04
C HIS A 116 18.75 21.45 9.77
N GLY A 117 18.94 22.53 9.01
CA GLY A 117 18.81 23.88 9.51
C GLY A 117 17.34 24.26 9.47
N VAL A 118 16.68 24.25 10.62
CA VAL A 118 15.48 25.06 10.79
C VAL A 118 15.89 26.50 10.50
N SER A 119 15.54 27.03 9.34
CA SER A 119 15.52 28.46 9.12
C SER A 119 14.38 28.75 8.15
N GLY A 120 13.30 29.29 8.73
CA GLY A 120 12.12 29.65 8.00
C GLY A 120 12.38 30.76 6.98
N GLY A 121 11.47 30.81 6.00
CA GLY A 121 11.11 32.05 5.32
C GLY A 121 12.17 32.66 4.42
N GLY A 122 12.19 32.26 3.15
CA GLY A 122 12.91 33.04 2.15
C GLY A 122 12.74 32.49 0.76
N LYS A 123 11.74 33.01 0.02
CA LYS A 123 11.80 33.04 -1.44
C LYS A 123 13.18 33.55 -1.83
N ASN A 124 13.98 32.78 -2.56
CA ASN A 124 14.94 33.38 -3.46
C ASN A 124 15.08 32.56 -4.74
N ARG A 125 14.81 33.29 -5.83
CA ARG A 125 14.90 32.89 -7.21
C ARG A 125 16.33 32.51 -7.59
N SER A 126 16.39 31.63 -8.58
CA SER A 126 17.48 31.42 -9.52
C SER A 126 18.48 32.57 -9.62
N VAL A 127 19.73 32.30 -9.25
CA VAL A 127 20.90 32.79 -9.99
C VAL A 127 22.01 31.76 -9.80
N LEU A 128 22.36 31.04 -10.85
CA LEU A 128 23.70 30.49 -10.97
C LEU A 128 24.15 30.81 -12.39
N ALA A 129 24.84 31.95 -12.46
CA ALA A 129 25.62 32.38 -13.59
C ALA A 129 26.69 31.34 -13.89
N SER A 130 26.72 30.90 -15.14
CA SER A 130 27.86 30.26 -15.77
C SER A 130 29.04 31.22 -15.73
N ASN A 131 30.05 30.93 -14.91
CA ASN A 131 31.35 31.56 -15.01
C ASN A 131 32.27 30.61 -15.79
N SER A 132 32.32 30.81 -17.11
CA SER A 132 33.30 30.22 -18.00
C SER A 132 34.52 31.13 -18.04
N ASN A 133 35.65 30.66 -17.52
CA ASN A 133 37.02 31.05 -17.83
C ASN A 133 37.92 30.10 -17.05
N SER A 134 39.02 29.56 -17.58
CA SER A 134 39.71 29.78 -18.85
C SER A 134 40.87 28.78 -18.91
N SER A 135 41.24 28.43 -20.15
CA SER A 135 42.59 28.20 -20.67
C SER A 135 43.60 27.35 -19.90
#